data_AF-A0A4Q8UHQ4-F1
#
_entry.id   AF-A0A4Q8UHQ4-F1
#
_cell.length_a   1.000
_cell.length_b   1.000
_cell.length_c   1.000
_cell.angle_alpha   90.00
_cell.angle_beta   90.00
_cell.angle_gamma   90.00
#
_symmetry.space_group_name_H-M   'P 1'
#
loop_
_entity.id
_entity.type
_entity.pdbx_description
1 polymer ?
#
loop_
_entity_poly.entity_id
_entity_poly.type
_entity_poly.pdbx_seq_one_letter_code
_entity_poly.pdbx_strand_id
1 'polypeptide(L)'
;MEIGFADIGGLLIIFFGLKVVVEGKIDIEAGITNGAEHNTKFIKSHKTRLTGNSAKATGVGFCMIGMLMIWLVPNEEVLFTIPFL
;
A
#
# COMPACT_ATOMS: atom_id res chain seq x y z
N MET A 1 -19.93 12.00 -7.15
CA MET A 1 -19.09 10.81 -6.89
C MET A 1 -18.74 10.84 -5.41
N GLU A 2 -19.08 9.79 -4.69
CA GLU A 2 -18.82 9.68 -3.25
C GLU A 2 -17.44 9.05 -3.08
N ILE A 3 -16.58 9.72 -2.30
CA ILE A 3 -15.26 9.21 -1.93
C ILE A 3 -15.34 8.74 -0.49
N GLY A 4 -15.07 7.46 -0.26
CA GLY A 4 -14.98 6.88 1.07
C GLY A 4 -13.53 6.59 1.49
N PHE A 5 -13.37 6.03 2.70
CA PHE A 5 -12.05 5.67 3.23
C PHE A 5 -11.33 4.62 2.37
N ALA A 6 -12.10 3.71 1.75
CA ALA A 6 -11.56 2.69 0.86
C ALA A 6 -10.90 3.32 -0.38
N ASP A 7 -11.48 4.39 -0.92
CA ASP A 7 -10.93 5.10 -2.07
C ASP A 7 -9.59 5.77 -1.75
N ILE A 8 -9.51 6.42 -0.59
CA ILE A 8 -8.28 7.06 -0.10
C ILE A 8 -7.21 6.00 0.17
N GLY A 9 -7.58 4.90 0.84
CA GLY A 9 -6.68 3.78 1.08
C GLY A 9 -6.16 3.18 -0.22
N GLY A 10 -7.04 2.95 -1.19
CA GLY A 10 -6.68 2.46 -2.52
C GLY A 10 -5.75 3.41 -3.27
N LEU A 11 -6.03 4.72 -3.26
CA LEU A 11 -5.16 5.74 -3.85
C LEU A 11 -3.77 5.75 -3.21
N LEU A 12 -3.67 5.67 -1.89
CA LEU A 12 -2.39 5.61 -1.19
C LEU A 12 -1.58 4.38 -1.59
N ILE A 13 -2.23 3.22 -1.71
CA ILE A 13 -1.60 1.98 -2.19
C ILE A 13 -1.11 2.15 -3.64
N ILE A 14 -1.91 2.78 -4.51
CA ILE A 14 -1.50 3.07 -5.90
C ILE A 14 -0.28 4.00 -5.92
N PHE A 15 -0.29 5.09 -5.15
CA PHE A 15 0.85 6.01 -5.09
C PHE A 15 2.12 5.32 -4.58
N PHE A 16 2.00 4.47 -3.56
CA PHE A 16 3.11 3.67 -3.06
C PHE A 16 3.62 2.70 -4.13
N GLY A 17 2.73 1.97 -4.80
CA GLY A 17 3.07 1.08 -5.90
C GLY A 17 3.80 1.80 -7.04
N LEU A 18 3.27 2.95 -7.47
CA LEU A 18 3.86 3.79 -8.52
C LEU A 18 5.26 4.27 -8.14
N LYS A 19 5.44 4.71 -6.90
CA LYS A 19 6.77 5.09 -6.38
C LYS A 19 7.76 3.92 -6.49
N VAL A 20 7.35 2.71 -6.13
CA VAL A 20 8.19 1.51 -6.24
C VAL A 20 8.50 1.18 -7.71
N VAL A 21 7.55 1.36 -8.64
CA VAL A 21 7.78 1.19 -10.09
C VAL A 21 8.82 2.19 -10.60
N VAL A 22 8.71 3.45 -10.21
CA VAL A 22 9.62 4.53 -10.66
C VAL A 22 11.01 4.35 -10.07
N GLU A 23 11.10 4.11 -8.75
CA GLU A 23 12.39 3.94 -8.08
C GLU A 23 13.06 2.61 -8.42
N GLY A 24 12.28 1.57 -8.77
CA GLY A 24 12.79 0.24 -9.09
C GLY A 24 13.54 -0.43 -7.94
N LYS A 25 13.24 -0.01 -6.70
CA LYS A 25 13.79 -0.57 -5.46
C LYS A 25 12.72 -0.58 -4.39
N ILE A 26 12.70 -1.63 -3.58
CA ILE A 26 11.89 -1.70 -2.37
C ILE A 26 12.65 -2.48 -1.31
N ASP A 27 12.76 -1.88 -0.13
CA ASP A 27 13.31 -2.52 1.05
C ASP A 27 12.15 -3.11 1.85
N ILE A 28 12.07 -4.44 1.89
CA ILE A 28 11.05 -5.17 2.64
C ILE A 28 11.71 -5.65 3.92
N GLU A 29 11.25 -5.12 5.05
CA GLU A 29 11.60 -5.63 6.36
C GLU A 29 10.43 -6.44 6.91
N ALA A 30 10.60 -7.76 6.93
CA ALA A 30 9.69 -8.68 7.61
C ALA A 30 10.40 -9.24 8.84
N GLY A 31 9.75 -9.17 10.00
CA GLY A 31 10.29 -9.70 11.24
C GLY A 31 9.20 -10.08 12.22
N ILE A 32 9.52 -10.99 13.12
CA ILE A 32 8.61 -11.39 14.21
C ILE A 32 8.84 -10.42 15.36
N THR A 33 7.79 -9.71 15.76
CA THR A 33 7.79 -8.88 16.95
C THR A 33 7.34 -9.75 18.13
N ASN A 34 8.10 -9.77 19.23
CA ASN A 34 7.52 -10.17 20.52
C ASN A 34 6.66 -9.00 20.94
N GLY A 35 5.35 -9.20 21.13
CA GLY A 35 4.33 -8.16 21.31
C GLY A 35 4.51 -7.25 22.53
N ALA A 36 5.61 -6.51 22.60
CA ALA A 36 5.89 -5.50 23.59
C ALA A 36 5.59 -4.12 23.00
N GLU A 37 4.64 -3.44 23.63
CA GLU A 37 4.23 -2.08 23.34
C GLU A 37 5.43 -1.14 23.15
N HIS A 38 5.30 -0.27 22.15
CA HIS A 38 6.06 0.96 21.96
C HIS A 38 7.51 0.92 21.46
N ASN A 39 8.23 -0.20 21.44
CA ASN A 39 9.61 -0.23 20.91
C ASN A 39 10.06 -1.63 20.43
N THR A 40 9.39 -2.16 19.40
CA THR A 40 9.70 -3.48 18.85
C THR A 40 11.03 -3.47 18.09
N LYS A 41 12.14 -3.72 18.81
CA LYS A 41 13.35 -4.27 18.18
C LYS A 41 13.02 -5.66 17.65
N PHE A 42 13.08 -5.84 16.33
CA PHE A 42 12.88 -7.14 15.71
C PHE A 42 13.87 -8.16 16.29
N ILE A 43 13.38 -9.26 16.87
CA ILE A 43 14.23 -10.35 17.41
C ILE A 43 15.02 -11.01 16.27
N LYS A 44 14.41 -11.06 15.09
CA LYS A 44 15.02 -11.50 13.84
C LYS A 44 14.30 -10.76 12.71
N SER A 45 14.96 -9.78 12.09
CA SER A 45 14.45 -9.18 10.85
C SER A 45 15.18 -9.75 9.65
N HIS A 46 14.42 -10.15 8.65
CA HIS A 46 14.96 -10.47 7.33
C HIS A 46 14.70 -9.25 6.44
N LYS A 47 15.76 -8.46 6.23
CA LYS A 47 15.73 -7.34 5.29
C LYS A 47 16.01 -7.89 3.91
N THR A 48 14.99 -7.91 3.06
CA THR A 48 15.13 -8.27 1.65
C THR A 48 14.97 -7.03 0.81
N ARG A 49 16.00 -6.72 0.03
CA ARG A 49 15.95 -5.62 -0.93
C ARG A 49 15.66 -6.18 -2.31
N LEU A 50 14.50 -5.84 -2.85
CA LEU A 50 14.18 -6.12 -4.26
C LEU A 50 14.67 -4.94 -5.09
N THR A 51 15.31 -5.22 -6.21
CA THR A 51 15.80 -4.20 -7.15
C THR A 51 15.46 -4.58 -8.59
N GLY A 52 15.46 -3.57 -9.47
CA GLY A 52 15.27 -3.76 -10.90
C GLY A 52 13.84 -4.19 -11.26
N ASN A 53 13.71 -5.10 -12.22
CA ASN A 53 12.41 -5.50 -12.78
C ASN A 53 11.51 -6.19 -11.75
N SER A 54 12.08 -6.92 -10.79
CA SER A 54 11.31 -7.57 -9.73
C SER A 54 10.63 -6.55 -8.81
N ALA A 55 11.33 -5.49 -8.42
CA ALA A 55 10.73 -4.41 -7.64
C ALA A 55 9.63 -3.69 -8.42
N LYS A 56 9.86 -3.43 -9.72
CA LYS A 56 8.85 -2.83 -10.60
C LYS A 56 7.60 -3.69 -10.73
N ALA A 57 7.77 -5.01 -10.89
CA ALA A 57 6.64 -5.94 -10.94
C ALA A 57 5.83 -5.92 -9.62
N THR A 58 6.50 -5.89 -8.47
CA THR A 58 5.83 -5.72 -7.17
C THR A 58 5.09 -4.39 -7.07
N GLY A 59 5.69 -3.30 -7.55
CA GLY A 59 5.05 -1.98 -7.62
C GLY A 59 3.77 -1.98 -8.46
N VAL A 60 3.79 -2.63 -9.63
CA VAL A 60 2.59 -2.83 -10.47
C VAL A 60 1.53 -3.65 -9.73
N GLY A 61 1.95 -4.69 -8.99
CA GLY A 61 1.07 -5.46 -8.12
C GLY A 61 0.35 -4.61 -7.09
N PHE A 62 1.07 -3.72 -6.40
CA PHE A 62 0.45 -2.77 -5.46
C PHE A 62 -0.56 -1.85 -6.15
N CYS A 63 -0.23 -1.32 -7.34
CA CYS A 63 -1.20 -0.51 -8.10
C CYS A 63 -2.49 -1.27 -8.42
N MET A 64 -2.39 -2.55 -8.82
CA MET A 64 -3.57 -3.38 -9.09
C MET A 64 -4.40 -3.60 -7.81
N ILE A 65 -3.75 -3.87 -6.66
CA ILE A 65 -4.43 -4.04 -5.38
C ILE A 65 -5.17 -2.77 -4.98
N GLY A 66 -4.53 -1.61 -5.08
CA GLY A 66 -5.17 -0.33 -4.75
C GLY A 66 -6.35 -0.01 -5.67
N MET A 67 -6.26 -0.37 -6.96
CA MET A 67 -7.37 -0.22 -7.91
C MET A 67 -8.53 -1.16 -7.60
N LEU A 68 -8.25 -2.43 -7.25
CA LEU A 68 -9.26 -3.38 -6.80
C LEU A 68 -9.93 -2.92 -5.51
N MET A 69 -9.19 -2.28 -4.60
CA MET A 69 -9.74 -1.75 -3.35
C MET A 69 -10.78 -0.65 -3.62
N ILE A 70 -10.48 0.28 -4.53
CA ILE A 70 -11.41 1.33 -4.98
C ILE A 70 -12.68 0.72 -5.63
N TRP A 71 -12.52 -0.39 -6.37
CA TRP A 71 -13.62 -0.96 -7.16
C TRP A 71 -14.50 -1.96 -6.41
N LEU A 72 -13.91 -2.74 -5.50
CA LEU A 72 -14.56 -3.89 -4.87
C LEU A 72 -14.95 -3.64 -3.41
N VAL A 73 -14.31 -2.68 -2.72
CA VAL A 73 -14.68 -2.37 -1.34
C VAL A 73 -15.83 -1.38 -1.37
N PRO A 74 -17.03 -1.77 -0.91
CA PRO A 74 -18.14 -0.84 -0.83
C PRO A 74 -17.80 0.28 0.16
N ASN A 75 -18.10 1.52 -0.24
CA ASN A 75 -17.96 2.68 0.63
C ASN A 75 -19.10 2.68 1.65
N GLU A 76 -18.87 2.06 2.82
CA GLU A 76 -19.83 2.06 3.92
C GLU A 76 -19.94 3.43 4.61
N GLU A 77 -18.86 4.23 4.56
CA GLU A 77 -18.80 5.59 5.08
C GLU A 77 -18.31 6.56 4.00
N VAL A 78 -19.20 7.45 3.57
CA VAL A 78 -18.89 8.52 2.62
C VAL A 78 -18.21 9.65 3.38
N LEU A 79 -16.93 9.90 3.07
CA LEU A 79 -16.15 10.97 3.66
C LEU A 79 -16.44 12.31 2.98
N PHE A 80 -16.49 12.29 1.65
CA PHE A 80 -16.74 13.47 0.84
C PHE A 80 -17.60 13.12 -0.36
N THR A 81 -18.66 13.88 -0.56
CA THR A 81 -19.40 13.89 -1.82
C THR A 81 -18.83 15.01 -2.66
N ILE A 82 -18.33 14.72 -3.86
CA ILE A 82 -18.02 15.75 -4.85
C ILE A 82 -19.36 16.16 -5.47
N PRO A 83 -19.88 17.38 -5.20
CA PRO A 83 -21.15 17.84 -5.76
C PRO A 83 -20.93 18.18 -7.24
N PHE A 84 -21.10 17.17 -8.08
CA PHE A 84 -21.20 17.19 -9.54
C PHE A 84 -20.09 17.88 -10.36
N LEU A 85 -19.70 17.15 -11.41
CA LEU A 85 -19.38 17.73 -12.71
C LEU A 85 -20.66 17.62 -13.57
#